data_AF-A0A5J5S787-F1
#
_entry.id   AF-A0A5J5S787-F1
#
_cell.length_a   1.000
_cell.length_b   1.000
_cell.length_c   1.000
_cell.angle_alpha   90.00
_cell.angle_beta   90.00
_cell.angle_gamma   90.00
#
_symmetry.space_group_name_H-M   'P 1'
#
loop_
_entity.id
_entity.type
_entity.pdbx_description
1 polymer ?
#
loop_
_entity_poly.entity_id
_entity_poly.type
_entity_poly.pdbx_seq_one_letter_code
_entity_poly.pdbx_strand_id
1 'polypeptide(L)'
;MDVDSQPTMEETILVGDDLLMGPPSPVIPQEITSHVLEGVELCDGILRTLFLCLQINDIEPFCQDELALYRQCAEKRAELESFKMEYANARLECNTADERANILASEVIGLEEKALRLRSNELKLERQLENSQAEISSFNLYHWCIH
;
A
#
# COMPACT_ATOMS: atom_id res chain seq x y z
N MET A 1 8.14 49.28 59.85
CA MET A 1 8.25 48.64 58.53
C MET A 1 7.51 47.33 58.67
N ASP A 2 6.42 47.17 57.92
CA ASP A 2 5.87 45.92 57.39
C ASP A 2 4.47 46.25 56.85
N VAL A 3 4.47 46.52 55.54
CA VAL A 3 3.30 46.85 54.73
C VAL A 3 2.86 45.54 54.10
N ASP A 4 1.84 44.90 54.67
CA ASP A 4 1.17 43.78 53.98
C ASP A 4 0.31 44.35 52.86
N SER A 5 0.80 44.17 51.63
CA SER A 5 0.06 44.47 50.41
C SER A 5 -0.83 43.27 50.09
N GLN A 6 -2.15 43.39 50.29
CA GLN A 6 -3.08 42.42 49.75
C GLN A 6 -3.18 42.60 48.22
N PRO A 7 -3.00 41.56 47.40
CA PRO A 7 -3.32 41.63 45.99
C PRO A 7 -4.85 41.57 45.81
N THR A 8 -5.41 42.57 45.14
CA THR A 8 -6.80 42.55 44.67
C THR A 8 -6.88 41.60 43.48
N MET A 9 -7.54 40.45 43.65
CA MET A 9 -7.89 39.55 42.54
C MET A 9 -9.01 40.16 41.72
N GLU A 10 -8.71 40.62 40.51
CA GLU A 10 -9.74 40.99 39.53
C GLU A 10 -10.38 39.69 39.00
N GLU A 11 -11.63 39.44 39.39
CA GLU A 11 -12.45 38.38 38.79
C GLU A 11 -12.75 38.75 37.35
N THR A 12 -12.04 38.11 36.41
CA THR A 12 -12.43 38.13 35.00
C THR A 12 -13.59 37.15 34.84
N ILE A 13 -14.81 37.68 34.81
CA ILE A 13 -16.03 36.90 34.59
C ILE A 13 -16.03 36.44 33.13
N LEU A 14 -15.69 35.17 32.91
CA LEU A 14 -15.87 34.50 31.62
C LEU A 14 -17.37 34.43 31.31
N VAL A 15 -17.81 35.15 30.28
CA VAL A 15 -19.20 35.14 29.79
C VAL A 15 -19.50 33.75 29.24
N GLY A 16 -20.61 33.15 29.68
CA GLY A 16 -20.94 31.73 29.52
C GLY A 16 -21.06 31.17 28.09
N ASP A 17 -20.92 32.00 27.06
CA ASP A 17 -20.93 31.56 25.65
C ASP A 17 -19.58 30.94 25.23
N ASP A 18 -18.49 31.29 25.91
CA ASP A 18 -17.13 30.79 25.60
C ASP A 18 -16.86 29.37 26.15
N LEU A 19 -17.79 28.80 26.91
CA LEU A 19 -17.67 27.45 27.50
C LEU A 19 -18.31 26.35 26.66
N LEU A 20 -19.00 26.69 25.57
CA LEU A 20 -19.70 25.72 24.71
C LEU A 20 -19.02 25.48 23.36
N MET A 21 -18.00 26.27 23.02
CA MET A 21 -17.15 26.01 21.87
C MET A 21 -15.91 25.23 22.33
N GLY A 22 -15.97 23.91 22.18
CA GLY A 22 -14.80 23.06 22.34
C GLY A 22 -13.67 23.47 21.39
N PRO A 23 -12.42 23.06 21.66
CA PRO A 23 -11.31 23.34 20.78
C PRO A 23 -11.61 22.85 19.35
N PRO A 24 -11.16 23.57 18.31
CA PRO A 24 -11.36 23.15 16.93
C PRO A 24 -10.78 21.75 16.72
N SER A 25 -11.49 20.91 15.96
CA SER A 25 -11.05 19.56 15.70
C SER A 25 -9.64 19.55 15.07
N PRO A 26 -8.75 18.64 15.49
CA PRO A 26 -7.42 18.54 14.92
C PRO A 26 -7.49 18.33 13.40
N VAL A 27 -6.75 19.14 12.63
CA VAL A 27 -6.63 18.94 11.19
C VAL A 27 -5.71 17.75 10.96
N ILE A 28 -6.25 16.68 10.38
CA ILE A 28 -5.52 15.45 10.09
C ILE A 28 -4.74 15.63 8.76
N PRO A 29 -3.41 15.42 8.73
CA PRO A 29 -2.60 15.44 7.49
C PRO A 29 -3.07 14.39 6.47
N GLN A 30 -2.93 14.70 5.17
CA GLN A 30 -3.43 13.83 4.08
C GLN A 30 -2.74 12.46 4.05
N GLU A 31 -1.48 12.40 4.45
CA GLU A 31 -0.64 11.19 4.48
C GLU A 31 -1.15 10.16 5.50
N ILE A 32 -1.77 10.63 6.58
CA ILE A 32 -2.33 9.78 7.63
C ILE A 32 -3.85 9.75 7.59
N THR A 33 -4.51 10.48 6.68
CA THR A 33 -5.98 10.55 6.63
C THR A 33 -6.59 9.17 6.46
N SER A 34 -6.01 8.30 5.63
CA SER A 34 -6.46 6.91 5.51
C SER A 34 -6.25 6.12 6.81
N HIS A 35 -5.12 6.30 7.48
CA HIS A 35 -4.75 5.61 8.72
C HIS A 35 -5.53 6.09 9.95
N VAL A 36 -5.97 7.35 9.97
CA VAL A 36 -6.76 7.96 11.06
C VAL A 36 -8.25 7.69 10.86
N LEU A 37 -8.72 7.63 9.60
CA LEU A 37 -10.09 7.21 9.28
C LEU A 37 -10.29 5.69 9.41
N GLU A 38 -9.21 4.90 9.39
CA GLU A 38 -9.23 3.45 9.58
C GLU A 38 -9.82 3.01 10.94
N GLY A 39 -9.99 3.93 11.90
CA GLY A 39 -10.53 3.66 13.23
C GLY A 39 -11.73 4.49 13.66
N VAL A 40 -12.39 5.24 12.76
CA VAL A 40 -13.70 5.82 13.08
C VAL A 40 -14.70 4.67 13.08
N GLU A 41 -14.99 4.12 14.26
CA GLU A 41 -15.93 3.03 14.49
C GLU A 41 -17.22 3.30 13.70
N LEU A 42 -17.42 2.56 12.61
CA LEU A 42 -18.55 2.71 11.67
C LEU A 42 -19.91 2.67 12.38
N CYS A 43 -19.94 2.09 13.59
CA CYS A 43 -21.13 1.93 14.41
C CYS A 43 -21.24 2.94 15.54
N ASP A 44 -20.31 3.89 15.73
CA ASP A 44 -20.29 4.81 16.87
C ASP A 44 -21.57 5.64 17.01
N GLY A 45 -22.09 6.17 15.90
CA GLY A 45 -23.35 6.92 15.90
C GLY A 45 -24.53 6.04 16.33
N ILE A 46 -24.58 4.80 15.83
CA ILE A 46 -25.63 3.83 16.16
C ILE A 46 -25.51 3.39 17.62
N LEU A 47 -24.29 3.15 18.10
CA LEU A 47 -23.99 2.76 19.47
C LEU A 47 -24.36 3.86 20.46
N ARG A 48 -24.10 5.13 20.13
CA ARG A 48 -24.54 6.29 20.92
C ARG A 48 -26.05 6.39 21.00
N THR A 49 -26.76 6.19 19.88
CA THR A 49 -28.23 6.16 19.87
C THR A 49 -28.80 5.01 20.70
N LEU A 50 -28.23 3.81 20.55
CA LEU A 50 -28.63 2.64 21.35
C LEU A 50 -28.42 2.90 22.85
N PHE A 51 -27.27 3.45 23.23
CA PHE A 51 -26.98 3.77 24.63
C PHE A 51 -27.98 4.78 25.19
N LEU A 52 -28.30 5.84 24.44
CA LEU A 52 -29.31 6.82 24.84
C LEU A 52 -30.69 6.18 25.01
N CYS A 53 -31.10 5.28 24.10
CA CYS A 53 -32.37 4.57 24.22
C CYS A 53 -32.45 3.73 25.51
N LEU A 54 -31.37 3.00 25.81
CA LEU A 54 -31.24 2.16 27.01
C LEU A 54 -31.18 2.99 28.31
N GLN A 55 -30.75 4.25 28.25
CA GLN A 55 -30.72 5.16 29.40
C GLN A 55 -32.10 5.77 29.70
N ILE A 56 -32.92 6.00 28.68
CA ILE A 56 -34.24 6.66 28.82
C ILE A 56 -35.33 5.65 29.12
N ASN A 57 -35.18 4.40 28.66
CA ASN A 57 -36.19 3.35 28.80
C ASN A 57 -35.60 2.12 29.50
N ASP A 58 -36.29 1.58 30.51
CA ASP A 58 -36.00 0.23 31.04
C ASP A 58 -36.19 -0.81 29.91
N ILE A 59 -35.28 -1.77 29.80
CA ILE A 59 -35.14 -2.64 28.62
C ILE A 59 -36.43 -3.41 28.26
N GLU A 60 -36.69 -3.41 26.94
CA GLU A 60 -37.70 -4.13 26.14
C GLU A 60 -39.17 -3.79 26.48
N PRO A 61 -39.97 -3.31 25.50
CA PRO A 61 -39.82 -3.47 24.04
C PRO A 61 -39.19 -2.30 23.27
N PHE A 62 -38.84 -1.19 23.92
CA PHE A 62 -38.63 0.08 23.21
C PHE A 62 -37.35 0.19 22.34
N CYS A 63 -36.24 -0.48 22.70
CA CYS A 63 -34.95 -0.31 22.02
C CYS A 63 -34.57 -1.44 21.04
N GLN A 64 -35.54 -2.22 20.56
CA GLN A 64 -35.27 -3.37 19.67
C GLN A 64 -34.72 -2.93 18.31
N ASP A 65 -35.18 -1.80 17.79
CA ASP A 65 -34.78 -1.29 16.46
C ASP A 65 -33.33 -0.79 16.47
N GLU A 66 -32.94 -0.03 17.49
CA GLU A 66 -31.56 0.44 17.69
C GLU A 66 -30.60 -0.74 17.87
N LEU A 67 -31.03 -1.78 18.59
CA LEU A 67 -30.24 -2.98 18.78
C LEU A 67 -30.07 -3.78 17.47
N ALA A 68 -31.13 -3.87 16.67
CA ALA A 68 -31.07 -4.52 15.35
C ALA A 68 -30.13 -3.76 14.40
N LEU A 69 -30.21 -2.42 14.38
CA LEU A 69 -29.33 -1.57 13.60
C LEU A 69 -27.86 -1.73 14.02
N TYR A 70 -27.59 -1.78 15.33
CA TYR A 70 -26.23 -1.98 15.83
C TYR A 70 -25.68 -3.34 15.43
N ARG A 71 -26.47 -4.41 15.51
CA ARG A 71 -26.05 -5.76 15.09
C ARG A 71 -25.69 -5.81 13.61
N GLN A 72 -26.53 -5.27 12.74
CA GLN A 72 -26.25 -5.21 11.30
C GLN A 72 -24.98 -4.40 10.99
N CYS A 73 -24.76 -3.31 11.73
CA CYS A 73 -23.53 -2.54 11.59
C CYS A 73 -22.30 -3.33 12.04
N ALA A 74 -22.38 -4.03 13.17
CA ALA A 74 -21.30 -4.85 13.70
C ALA A 74 -20.94 -6.01 12.76
N GLU A 75 -21.92 -6.63 12.11
CA GLU A 75 -21.72 -7.66 11.08
C GLU A 75 -20.96 -7.11 9.87
N LYS A 76 -21.44 -6.00 9.29
CA LYS A 76 -20.75 -5.35 8.16
C LYS A 76 -19.34 -4.88 8.49
N ARG A 77 -19.12 -4.43 9.73
CA ARG A 77 -17.79 -4.06 10.22
C ARG A 77 -16.85 -5.27 10.25
N ALA A 78 -17.34 -6.43 10.72
CA ALA A 78 -16.55 -7.66 10.73
C ALA A 78 -16.19 -8.13 9.31
N GLU A 79 -17.15 -8.07 8.37
CA GLU A 79 -16.91 -8.38 6.95
C GLU A 79 -15.86 -7.45 6.34
N LEU A 80 -15.97 -6.14 6.57
CA LEU A 80 -15.00 -5.17 6.07
C LEU A 80 -13.61 -5.42 6.62
N GLU A 81 -13.49 -5.79 7.90
CA GLU A 81 -12.20 -6.07 8.52
C GLU A 81 -11.56 -7.35 7.94
N SER A 82 -12.36 -8.39 7.68
CA SER A 82 -11.87 -9.56 6.95
C SER A 82 -11.39 -9.21 5.55
N PHE A 83 -12.13 -8.37 4.83
CA PHE A 83 -11.76 -7.96 3.48
C PHE A 83 -10.48 -7.12 3.46
N LYS A 84 -10.30 -6.21 4.44
CA LYS A 84 -9.07 -5.43 4.59
C LYS A 84 -7.86 -6.34 4.81
N MET A 85 -8.01 -7.37 5.65
CA MET A 85 -6.94 -8.33 5.90
C MET A 85 -6.58 -9.11 4.62
N GLU A 86 -7.58 -9.62 3.90
CA GLU A 86 -7.38 -10.30 2.62
C GLU A 86 -6.70 -9.39 1.59
N TYR A 87 -7.16 -8.14 1.47
CA TYR A 87 -6.56 -7.14 0.58
C TYR A 87 -5.11 -6.83 0.94
N ALA A 88 -4.80 -6.68 2.24
CA ALA A 88 -3.43 -6.45 2.70
C ALA A 88 -2.51 -7.63 2.33
N ASN A 89 -2.99 -8.87 2.51
CA ASN A 89 -2.26 -10.08 2.12
C ASN A 89 -2.03 -10.12 0.60
N ALA A 90 -3.09 -9.93 -0.20
CA ALA A 90 -2.99 -9.90 -1.66
C ALA A 90 -2.02 -8.81 -2.15
N ARG A 91 -1.99 -7.65 -1.50
CA ARG A 91 -1.05 -6.57 -1.81
C ARG A 91 0.40 -6.99 -1.55
N LEU A 92 0.69 -7.69 -0.46
CA LEU A 92 2.04 -8.20 -0.16
C LEU A 92 2.48 -9.25 -1.17
N GLU A 93 1.58 -10.14 -1.58
CA GLU A 93 1.85 -11.14 -2.62
C GLU A 93 2.15 -10.47 -3.98
N CYS A 94 1.37 -9.45 -4.35
CA CYS A 94 1.59 -8.67 -5.58
C CYS A 94 2.96 -7.99 -5.57
N ASN A 95 3.34 -7.33 -4.47
CA ASN A 95 4.65 -6.70 -4.35
C ASN A 95 5.79 -7.71 -4.50
N THR A 96 5.65 -8.90 -3.90
CA THR A 96 6.63 -9.99 -4.05
C THR A 96 6.72 -10.48 -5.48
N ALA A 97 5.58 -10.57 -6.19
CA ALA A 97 5.53 -10.96 -7.59
C ALA A 97 6.22 -9.91 -8.49
N ASP A 98 6.02 -8.62 -8.23
CA ASP A 98 6.67 -7.53 -8.97
C ASP A 98 8.20 -7.55 -8.80
N GLU A 99 8.69 -7.77 -7.58
CA GLU A 99 10.12 -7.95 -7.31
C GLU A 99 10.70 -9.11 -8.12
N ARG A 100 10.00 -10.25 -8.15
CA ARG A 100 10.41 -11.41 -8.96
C ARG A 100 10.38 -11.12 -10.46
N ALA A 101 9.38 -10.40 -10.95
CA ALA A 101 9.29 -10.00 -12.34
C ALA A 101 10.48 -9.11 -12.75
N ASN A 102 10.88 -8.18 -11.88
CA ASN A 102 12.05 -7.32 -12.11
C ASN A 102 13.36 -8.12 -12.18
N ILE A 103 13.55 -9.09 -11.28
CA ILE A 103 14.73 -9.98 -11.32
C ILE A 103 14.74 -10.76 -12.63
N LEU A 104 13.63 -11.40 -12.99
CA LEU A 104 13.53 -12.20 -14.20
C LEU A 104 13.77 -11.37 -15.46
N ALA A 105 13.26 -10.14 -15.51
CA ALA A 105 13.52 -9.22 -16.63
C ALA A 105 15.02 -8.96 -16.81
N SER A 106 15.75 -8.74 -15.72
CA SER A 106 17.21 -8.55 -15.77
C SER A 106 17.96 -9.81 -16.24
N GLU A 107 17.51 -11.00 -15.83
CA GLU A 107 18.09 -12.27 -16.26
C GLU A 107 17.86 -12.53 -17.75
N VAL A 108 16.64 -12.26 -18.25
CA VAL A 108 16.29 -12.41 -19.66
C VAL A 108 17.16 -11.51 -20.52
N ILE A 109 17.31 -10.24 -20.17
CA ILE A 109 18.20 -9.31 -20.89
C ILE A 109 19.64 -9.86 -20.92
N GLY A 110 20.15 -10.33 -19.77
CA GLY A 110 21.48 -10.90 -19.70
C GLY A 110 21.67 -12.17 -20.56
N LEU A 111 20.63 -12.99 -20.68
CA LEU A 111 20.64 -14.17 -21.54
C LEU A 111 20.56 -13.79 -23.02
N GLU A 112 19.75 -12.80 -23.38
CA GLU A 112 19.66 -12.26 -24.74
C GLU A 112 21.00 -11.71 -25.22
N GLU A 113 21.70 -10.93 -24.39
CA GLU A 113 23.05 -10.44 -24.70
C GLU A 113 24.05 -11.58 -24.94
N LYS A 114 24.01 -12.63 -24.09
CA LYS A 114 24.87 -13.81 -24.25
C LYS A 114 24.55 -14.55 -25.56
N ALA A 115 23.27 -14.73 -25.88
CA ALA A 115 22.83 -15.37 -27.12
C ALA A 115 23.31 -14.59 -28.35
N LEU A 116 23.19 -13.25 -28.34
CA LEU A 116 23.70 -12.40 -29.42
C LEU A 116 25.22 -12.53 -29.58
N ARG A 117 25.98 -12.56 -28.48
CA ARG A 117 27.45 -12.77 -28.53
C ARG A 117 27.80 -14.14 -29.10
N LEU A 118 27.12 -15.20 -28.66
CA LEU A 118 27.34 -16.55 -29.18
C LEU A 118 27.05 -16.60 -30.69
N ARG A 119 25.93 -16.02 -31.13
CA ARG A 119 25.57 -15.95 -32.55
C ARG A 119 26.60 -15.17 -33.38
N SER A 120 27.14 -14.08 -32.83
CA SER A 120 28.21 -13.33 -33.50
C SER A 120 29.49 -14.14 -33.65
N ASN A 121 29.87 -14.90 -32.61
CA ASN A 121 31.05 -15.75 -32.65
C ASN A 121 30.89 -16.92 -33.62
N GLU A 122 29.72 -17.56 -33.64
CA GLU A 122 29.35 -18.60 -34.60
C GLU A 122 29.54 -18.12 -36.05
N LEU A 123 28.95 -16.98 -36.41
CA LEU A 123 29.07 -16.40 -37.76
C LEU A 123 30.53 -16.07 -38.14
N LYS A 124 31.36 -15.65 -37.17
CA LYS A 124 32.80 -15.42 -37.42
C LYS A 124 33.53 -16.71 -37.73
N LEU A 125 33.23 -17.78 -36.99
CA LEU A 125 33.82 -19.10 -37.20
C LEU A 125 33.38 -19.71 -38.53
N GLU A 126 32.10 -19.56 -38.91
CA GLU A 126 31.59 -20.00 -40.21
C GLU A 126 32.34 -19.33 -41.36
N ARG A 127 32.54 -18.00 -41.32
CA ARG A 127 33.33 -17.30 -42.34
C ARG A 127 34.79 -17.73 -42.38
N GLN A 128 35.41 -17.99 -41.23
CA GLN A 128 36.78 -18.49 -41.19
C GLN A 128 36.89 -19.87 -41.86
N LEU A 129 35.92 -20.74 -41.61
CA LEU A 129 35.85 -22.05 -42.24
C LEU A 129 35.69 -21.94 -43.76
N GLU A 130 34.78 -21.10 -44.24
CA GLU A 130 34.59 -20.84 -45.67
C GLU A 130 35.87 -20.34 -46.34
N ASN A 131 36.58 -19.40 -45.71
CA ASN A 131 37.84 -18.87 -46.22
C ASN A 131 38.92 -19.97 -46.32
N SER A 132 39.11 -20.76 -45.26
CA SER A 132 40.08 -21.86 -45.28
C SER A 132 39.72 -22.91 -46.34
N GLN A 133 38.43 -23.20 -46.52
CA GLN A 133 37.99 -24.14 -47.55
C GLN A 133 38.22 -23.61 -48.97
N ALA A 134 38.04 -22.31 -49.20
CA ALA A 134 38.38 -21.66 -50.45
C ALA A 134 39.89 -21.70 -50.73
N GLU A 135 40.73 -21.45 -49.73
CA GLU A 135 42.19 -21.54 -49.83
C GLU A 135 42.66 -22.97 -50.19
N ILE A 136 42.12 -23.99 -49.52
CA ILE A 136 42.42 -25.40 -49.82
C ILE A 136 41.99 -25.76 -51.26
N SER A 137 40.79 -25.33 -51.66
CA SER A 137 40.28 -25.59 -53.01
C SER A 137 41.15 -24.94 -54.07
N SER A 138 41.61 -23.70 -53.82
CA SER A 138 42.55 -22.98 -54.66
C SER A 138 43.87 -23.74 -54.79
N PHE A 139 44.46 -24.19 -53.67
CA PHE A 139 45.69 -24.97 -53.67
C PHE A 139 45.57 -26.28 -54.46
N ASN A 140 44.47 -27.01 -54.27
CA ASN A 140 44.19 -28.26 -55.00
C ASN A 140 44.05 -28.01 -56.51
N LEU A 141 43.38 -26.93 -56.91
CA LEU A 141 43.25 -26.54 -58.31
C LEU A 141 44.61 -26.23 -58.94
N TYR A 142 45.45 -25.46 -58.26
CA TYR A 142 46.81 -25.18 -58.73
C TYR A 142 47.64 -26.45 -58.86
N HIS A 143 47.57 -27.36 -57.89
CA HIS A 143 48.26 -28.66 -57.96
C HIS A 143 47.81 -29.49 -59.16
N TRP A 144 46.49 -29.55 -59.43
CA TRP A 144 45.94 -30.26 -60.59
C TRP A 144 46.35 -29.65 -61.94
N CYS A 145 46.57 -28.33 -62.00
CA CYS A 145 47.05 -27.68 -63.23
C CYS A 145 48.54 -27.94 -63.52
N ILE A 146 49.33 -28.34 -62.52
CA ILE A 146 50.79 -28.51 -62.63
C ILE A 146 51.18 -29.98 -62.93
N HIS A 147 50.29 -30.94 -62.64
CA HIS A 147 50.50 -32.38 -62.85
C HIS A 147 49.55 -32.95 -63.90
#